data_AF-A0A3A4V1F0-F1
#
_entry.id   AF-A0A3A4V1F0-F1
#
_cell.length_a   1.000
_cell.length_b   1.000
_cell.length_c   1.000
_cell.angle_alpha   90.00
_cell.angle_beta   90.00
_cell.angle_gamma   90.00
#
_symmetry.space_group_name_H-M   'P 1'
#
loop_
_entity.id
_entity.type
_entity.pdbx_description
1 polymer ?
#
loop_
_entity_poly.entity_id
_entity_poly.type
_entity_poly.pdbx_seq_one_letter_code
_entity_poly.pdbx_strand_id
1 'polypeptide(L)'
;MYWANFLHIYQPVVQKDIWVKRVADESYRKIFRGLLDIDRAKITLNISGVLCDLLEKNGCSDVLESIKNLIDAGKLEITGSAKYHAFLPLLPESEIERQIVLNEETLDKYFGKNWKKGGFFPPEMAYSKKVAEVAKRLGYKWMIVDEMAFPPGKKIEKDVIYEIKGIKDFHVFFRERNLTFKILSGSRVSSLPAIMKFLEKRIGNSEYSVTAMDGETFGHHRPGLENLMFDLLREESIKPATITELLDIFPKKEIIEPRPSTWAAVPRDFEVGEPYFRWKSSGNQIQQWQWELLELAAEIVSRNEDEDIRGRLDRALHSDQFWWSSARPWWSLEWIERGAYDLKEIINDSKNASKEEREKAEELYKQIIFTGFDWQRSGKVDELSRSENEEIQERLEEKEKFFITKEEYEEMVKNLNEQIEEAVKHREYHRAAMIKDRIRELKEEMEKGVQEKKSNDLMF
;
A
#
# COMPACT_ATOMS: atom_id res chain seq x y z
N MET A 1 -11.70 -5.66 -21.93
CA MET A 1 -10.70 -5.06 -21.01
C MET A 1 -9.88 -6.13 -20.31
N TYR A 2 -8.58 -5.90 -20.17
CA TYR A 2 -7.69 -6.63 -19.27
C TYR A 2 -7.65 -5.96 -17.90
N TRP A 3 -7.64 -6.76 -16.83
CA TRP A 3 -7.54 -6.26 -15.47
C TRP A 3 -6.30 -6.83 -14.81
N ALA A 4 -5.35 -5.93 -14.49
CA ALA A 4 -4.17 -6.27 -13.73
C ALA A 4 -4.34 -5.80 -12.28
N ASN A 5 -4.70 -6.74 -11.41
CA ASN A 5 -4.85 -6.46 -10.00
C ASN A 5 -3.50 -6.60 -9.29
N PHE A 6 -3.12 -5.55 -8.57
CA PHE A 6 -1.90 -5.48 -7.77
C PHE A 6 -2.27 -5.44 -6.28
N LEU A 7 -1.69 -6.36 -5.51
CA LEU A 7 -1.80 -6.36 -4.05
C LEU A 7 -0.44 -6.05 -3.43
N HIS A 8 -0.41 -5.18 -2.44
CA HIS A 8 0.74 -4.96 -1.57
C HIS A 8 0.46 -5.55 -0.20
N ILE A 9 1.36 -6.38 0.34
CA ILE A 9 1.27 -6.87 1.71
C ILE A 9 2.54 -6.57 2.49
N TYR A 10 2.36 -6.05 3.69
CA TYR A 10 3.47 -5.59 4.53
C TYR A 10 3.05 -5.57 5.99
N GLN A 11 3.98 -5.97 6.86
CA GLN A 11 3.91 -5.67 8.29
C GLN A 11 5.26 -5.14 8.74
N PRO A 12 5.31 -4.09 9.58
CA PRO A 12 6.57 -3.54 10.05
C PRO A 12 7.42 -4.54 10.80
N VAL A 13 8.74 -4.40 10.73
CA VAL A 13 9.71 -5.29 11.40
C VAL A 13 9.48 -5.40 12.92
N VAL A 14 8.91 -4.34 13.49
CA VAL A 14 8.60 -4.20 14.90
C VAL A 14 7.17 -4.59 15.28
N GLN A 15 6.39 -5.13 14.33
CA GLN A 15 5.00 -5.56 14.53
C GLN A 15 4.89 -6.66 15.58
N LYS A 16 3.81 -6.63 16.35
CA LYS A 16 3.54 -7.64 17.37
C LYS A 16 3.13 -8.96 16.71
N ASP A 17 3.67 -10.06 17.22
CA ASP A 17 3.39 -11.43 16.75
C ASP A 17 1.88 -11.75 16.67
N ILE A 18 1.08 -11.23 17.61
CA ILE A 18 -0.39 -11.40 17.60
C ILE A 18 -1.04 -10.79 16.35
N TRP A 19 -0.56 -9.64 15.89
CA TRP A 19 -1.11 -8.97 14.71
C TRP A 19 -0.70 -9.68 13.43
N VAL A 20 0.57 -10.14 13.34
CA VAL A 20 1.03 -10.93 12.19
C VAL A 20 0.16 -12.19 12.01
N LYS A 21 -0.05 -12.96 13.09
CA LYS A 21 -0.90 -14.17 13.04
C LYS A 21 -2.33 -13.85 12.64
N ARG A 22 -2.89 -12.81 13.28
CA ARG A 22 -4.27 -12.39 13.04
C ARG A 22 -4.50 -11.94 11.60
N VAL A 23 -3.64 -11.10 11.05
CA VAL A 23 -3.75 -10.64 9.65
C VAL A 23 -3.55 -11.81 8.68
N ALA A 24 -2.64 -12.74 9.00
CA ALA A 24 -2.47 -13.95 8.21
C ALA A 24 -3.76 -14.80 8.15
N ASP A 25 -4.46 -14.97 9.27
CA ASP A 25 -5.75 -15.69 9.34
C ASP A 25 -6.88 -14.92 8.65
N GLU A 26 -7.02 -13.64 8.96
CA GLU A 26 -8.16 -12.83 8.55
C GLU A 26 -8.05 -12.37 7.08
N SER A 27 -6.85 -12.34 6.49
CA SER A 27 -6.60 -11.86 5.13
C SER A 27 -5.77 -12.83 4.28
N TYR A 28 -4.47 -12.97 4.54
CA TYR A 28 -3.54 -13.62 3.60
C TYR A 28 -3.93 -15.06 3.25
N ARG A 29 -4.27 -15.88 4.26
CA ARG A 29 -4.69 -17.27 4.04
C ARG A 29 -5.91 -17.36 3.15
N LYS A 30 -6.89 -16.46 3.32
CA LYS A 30 -8.11 -16.45 2.51
C LYS A 30 -7.80 -16.07 1.08
N ILE A 31 -7.04 -14.99 0.88
CA ILE A 31 -6.64 -14.51 -0.44
C ILE A 31 -5.94 -15.63 -1.21
N PHE A 32 -4.85 -16.17 -0.66
CA PHE A 32 -4.00 -17.08 -1.43
C PHE A 32 -4.62 -18.47 -1.60
N ARG A 33 -5.40 -18.97 -0.62
CA ARG A 33 -6.16 -20.22 -0.82
C ARG A 33 -7.27 -20.03 -1.85
N GLY A 34 -8.05 -18.95 -1.76
CA GLY A 34 -9.12 -18.68 -2.72
C GLY A 34 -8.63 -18.50 -4.16
N LEU A 35 -7.42 -17.95 -4.36
CA LEU A 35 -6.80 -17.85 -5.68
C LEU A 35 -6.40 -19.21 -6.27
N LEU A 36 -6.07 -20.22 -5.45
CA LEU A 36 -5.76 -21.56 -5.93
C LEU A 36 -6.98 -22.19 -6.63
N ASP A 37 -8.18 -21.92 -6.13
CA ASP A 37 -9.46 -22.44 -6.62
C ASP A 37 -9.97 -21.75 -7.91
N ILE A 38 -9.27 -20.73 -8.40
CA ILE A 38 -9.66 -19.99 -9.61
C ILE A 38 -8.65 -20.27 -10.71
N ASP A 39 -9.01 -21.09 -11.70
CA ASP A 39 -8.09 -21.54 -12.75
C ASP A 39 -7.49 -20.40 -13.58
N ARG A 40 -8.31 -19.40 -13.91
CA ARG A 40 -7.89 -18.24 -14.70
C ARG A 40 -7.24 -17.11 -13.88
N ALA A 41 -7.09 -17.26 -12.57
CA ALA A 41 -6.62 -16.17 -11.73
C ALA A 41 -5.20 -15.75 -12.13
N LYS A 42 -5.03 -14.43 -12.29
CA LYS A 42 -3.74 -13.78 -12.48
C LYS A 42 -3.72 -12.49 -11.69
N ILE A 43 -2.78 -12.39 -10.75
CA ILE A 43 -2.55 -11.18 -9.98
C ILE A 43 -1.06 -10.87 -9.89
N THR A 44 -0.76 -9.62 -9.57
CA THR A 44 0.60 -9.18 -9.22
C THR A 44 0.64 -8.89 -7.73
N LEU A 45 1.66 -9.39 -7.03
CA LEU A 45 1.84 -9.24 -5.60
C LEU A 45 3.15 -8.49 -5.34
N ASN A 46 3.10 -7.52 -4.45
CA ASN A 46 4.25 -7.13 -3.67
C ASN A 46 4.14 -7.73 -2.27
N ILE A 47 5.17 -8.46 -1.86
CA ILE A 47 5.42 -8.84 -0.47
C ILE A 47 6.81 -8.35 -0.10
N SER A 48 6.90 -7.59 0.98
CA SER A 48 8.20 -7.19 1.54
C SER A 48 8.93 -8.41 2.14
N GLY A 49 10.25 -8.43 2.03
CA GLY A 49 11.07 -9.49 2.60
C GLY A 49 10.87 -9.64 4.11
N VAL A 50 10.72 -8.52 4.83
CA VAL A 50 10.45 -8.55 6.27
C VAL A 50 9.16 -9.28 6.62
N LEU A 51 8.09 -9.16 5.82
CA LEU A 51 6.85 -9.88 6.08
C LEU A 51 7.07 -11.40 5.92
N CYS A 52 7.91 -11.83 4.97
CA CYS A 52 8.23 -13.24 4.84
C CYS A 52 8.90 -13.80 6.10
N ASP A 53 9.90 -13.07 6.63
CA ASP A 53 10.58 -13.43 7.87
C ASP A 53 9.62 -13.44 9.08
N LEU A 54 8.69 -12.48 9.14
CA LEU A 54 7.67 -12.43 10.19
C LEU A 54 6.66 -13.58 10.11
N LEU A 55 6.24 -13.98 8.90
CA LEU A 55 5.33 -15.10 8.69
C LEU A 55 5.98 -16.43 9.09
N GLU A 56 7.23 -16.67 8.69
CA GLU A 56 7.99 -17.86 9.11
C GLU A 56 8.13 -17.90 10.64
N LYS A 57 8.61 -16.80 11.25
CA LYS A 57 8.77 -16.67 12.71
C LYS A 57 7.47 -16.97 13.47
N ASN A 58 6.33 -16.59 12.91
CA ASN A 58 5.02 -16.73 13.55
C ASN A 58 4.27 -18.02 13.20
N GLY A 59 4.94 -18.99 12.56
CA GLY A 59 4.32 -20.27 12.21
C GLY A 59 3.24 -20.15 11.12
N CYS A 60 3.32 -19.11 10.30
CA CYS A 60 2.42 -18.84 9.18
C CYS A 60 3.06 -19.22 7.83
N SER A 61 3.96 -20.20 7.82
CA SER A 61 4.65 -20.67 6.61
C SER A 61 3.71 -21.25 5.56
N ASP A 62 2.49 -21.66 5.94
CA ASP A 62 1.44 -22.10 5.03
C ASP A 62 1.01 -21.00 4.04
N VAL A 63 1.11 -19.73 4.44
CA VAL A 63 0.88 -18.58 3.57
C VAL A 63 1.97 -18.49 2.51
N LEU A 64 3.24 -18.63 2.91
CA LEU A 64 4.39 -18.59 2.00
C LEU A 64 4.34 -19.76 1.00
N GLU A 65 3.97 -20.95 1.46
CA GLU A 65 3.77 -22.11 0.60
C GLU A 65 2.64 -21.88 -0.43
N SER A 66 1.51 -21.30 0.00
CA SER A 66 0.40 -20.96 -0.91
C SER A 66 0.82 -19.96 -1.98
N ILE A 67 1.57 -18.92 -1.60
CA ILE A 67 2.13 -17.95 -2.55
C ILE A 67 3.07 -18.66 -3.54
N LYS A 68 3.98 -19.50 -3.05
CA LYS A 68 4.90 -20.27 -3.90
C LYS A 68 4.15 -21.14 -4.92
N ASN A 69 3.12 -21.87 -4.48
CA ASN A 69 2.30 -22.70 -5.35
C ASN A 69 1.59 -21.87 -6.44
N LEU A 70 1.14 -20.66 -6.11
CA LEU A 70 0.54 -19.75 -7.09
C LEU A 70 1.57 -19.21 -8.11
N ILE A 71 2.80 -18.95 -7.70
CA ILE A 71 3.90 -18.58 -8.61
C ILE A 71 4.20 -19.73 -9.57
N ASP A 72 4.37 -20.94 -9.04
CA ASP A 72 4.69 -22.13 -9.83
C ASP A 72 3.56 -22.48 -10.82
N ALA A 73 2.31 -22.18 -10.45
CA ALA A 73 1.14 -22.30 -11.32
C ALA A 73 0.98 -21.15 -12.34
N GLY A 74 1.83 -20.12 -12.30
CA GLY A 74 1.72 -18.94 -13.17
C GLY A 74 0.50 -18.04 -12.88
N LYS A 75 -0.12 -18.20 -11.70
CA LYS A 75 -1.29 -17.41 -11.26
C LYS A 75 -0.89 -16.14 -10.50
N LEU A 76 0.35 -16.05 -10.03
CA LEU A 76 0.85 -14.93 -9.24
C LEU A 76 2.24 -14.51 -9.70
N GLU A 77 2.39 -13.22 -10.00
CA GLU A 77 3.68 -12.57 -10.24
C GLU A 77 4.12 -11.82 -8.97
N ILE A 78 5.39 -11.97 -8.55
CA ILE A 78 5.98 -11.19 -7.46
C ILE A 78 6.80 -10.02 -8.02
N THR A 79 6.69 -8.86 -7.36
CA THR A 79 7.56 -7.69 -7.58
C THR A 79 8.66 -7.59 -6.53
N GLY A 80 9.77 -6.95 -6.90
CA GLY A 80 10.78 -6.50 -5.93
C GLY A 80 10.33 -5.25 -5.17
N SER A 81 10.96 -4.99 -4.02
CA SER A 81 10.73 -3.81 -3.17
C SER A 81 11.92 -3.62 -2.22
N ALA A 82 11.80 -2.75 -1.22
CA ALA A 82 12.73 -2.59 -0.11
C ALA A 82 12.42 -3.57 1.02
N LYS A 83 13.43 -4.25 1.58
CA LYS A 83 13.23 -5.31 2.58
C LYS A 83 12.43 -4.85 3.78
N TYR A 84 12.80 -3.70 4.33
CA TYR A 84 12.18 -3.12 5.52
C TYR A 84 11.25 -1.96 5.18
N HIS A 85 10.68 -1.93 3.97
CA HIS A 85 9.71 -0.92 3.54
C HIS A 85 10.22 0.52 3.70
N ALA A 86 11.49 0.74 3.35
CA ALA A 86 12.13 2.03 3.50
C ALA A 86 11.57 3.08 2.53
N PHE A 87 11.47 4.35 2.96
CA PHE A 87 11.01 5.43 2.10
C PHE A 87 12.10 5.89 1.12
N LEU A 88 12.23 5.15 0.01
CA LEU A 88 13.37 5.22 -0.91
C LEU A 88 13.70 6.58 -1.52
N PRO A 89 12.74 7.46 -1.92
CA PRO A 89 13.08 8.68 -2.65
C PRO A 89 14.07 9.62 -1.97
N LEU A 90 14.10 9.59 -0.63
CA LEU A 90 14.90 10.50 0.18
C LEU A 90 16.22 9.88 0.63
N LEU A 91 16.44 8.59 0.40
CA LEU A 91 17.67 7.90 0.76
C LEU A 91 18.79 8.07 -0.28
N PRO A 92 20.07 7.97 0.11
CA PRO A 92 21.18 7.81 -0.82
C PRO A 92 21.01 6.56 -1.71
N GLU A 93 21.52 6.59 -2.93
CA GLU A 93 21.38 5.44 -3.86
C GLU A 93 21.94 4.13 -3.30
N SER A 94 23.01 4.19 -2.50
CA SER A 94 23.60 3.02 -1.84
C SER A 94 22.65 2.35 -0.85
N GLU A 95 21.88 3.13 -0.09
CA GLU A 95 20.89 2.60 0.86
C GLU A 95 19.65 2.07 0.12
N ILE A 96 19.25 2.72 -0.98
CA ILE A 96 18.20 2.20 -1.87
C ILE A 96 18.61 0.83 -2.41
N GLU A 97 19.80 0.74 -3.00
CA GLU A 97 20.33 -0.50 -3.57
C GLU A 97 20.43 -1.60 -2.51
N ARG A 98 20.98 -1.29 -1.33
CA ARG A 98 21.08 -2.23 -0.21
C ARG A 98 19.71 -2.79 0.19
N GLN A 99 18.72 -1.93 0.39
CA GLN A 99 17.37 -2.37 0.79
C GLN A 99 16.71 -3.26 -0.26
N ILE A 100 16.97 -3.01 -1.56
CA ILE A 100 16.45 -3.84 -2.64
C ILE A 100 17.17 -5.18 -2.66
N VAL A 101 18.50 -5.21 -2.62
CA VAL A 101 19.27 -6.47 -2.63
C VAL A 101 18.91 -7.36 -1.44
N LEU A 102 18.80 -6.79 -0.24
CA LEU A 102 18.35 -7.53 0.95
C LEU A 102 16.94 -8.13 0.76
N ASN A 103 16.05 -7.44 0.05
CA ASN A 103 14.73 -7.95 -0.27
C ASN A 103 14.81 -9.12 -1.24
N GLU A 104 15.63 -8.99 -2.28
CA GLU A 104 15.85 -10.05 -3.27
C GLU A 104 16.40 -11.33 -2.62
N GLU A 105 17.38 -11.21 -1.74
CA GLU A 105 17.94 -12.34 -0.99
C GLU A 105 16.85 -13.06 -0.16
N THR A 106 15.98 -12.30 0.48
CA THR A 106 14.86 -12.86 1.24
C THR A 106 13.83 -13.53 0.32
N LEU A 107 13.48 -12.91 -0.81
CA LEU A 107 12.55 -13.52 -1.77
C LEU A 107 13.15 -14.80 -2.39
N ASP A 108 14.45 -14.82 -2.69
CA ASP A 108 15.16 -16.00 -3.17
C ASP A 108 15.14 -17.15 -2.14
N LYS A 109 15.28 -16.82 -0.85
CA LYS A 109 15.16 -17.80 0.25
C LYS A 109 13.79 -18.51 0.24
N TYR A 110 12.70 -17.78 0.09
CA TYR A 110 11.35 -18.34 0.26
C TYR A 110 10.71 -18.84 -1.04
N PHE A 111 10.93 -18.15 -2.16
CA PHE A 111 10.29 -18.44 -3.44
C PHE A 111 11.25 -19.01 -4.50
N GLY A 112 12.54 -19.11 -4.18
CA GLY A 112 13.55 -19.65 -5.08
C GLY A 112 13.73 -18.79 -6.34
N LYS A 113 14.23 -19.37 -7.42
CA LYS A 113 14.47 -18.64 -8.68
C LYS A 113 13.20 -18.47 -9.55
N ASN A 114 12.05 -18.91 -9.05
CA ASN A 114 10.79 -18.90 -9.81
C ASN A 114 10.12 -17.53 -9.78
N TRP A 115 10.32 -16.75 -8.71
CA TRP A 115 9.98 -15.33 -8.75
C TRP A 115 11.00 -14.62 -9.66
N LYS A 116 10.52 -14.02 -10.75
CA LYS A 116 11.39 -13.36 -11.74
C LYS A 116 11.40 -11.86 -11.46
N LYS A 117 12.56 -11.22 -11.61
CA LYS A 117 12.68 -9.75 -11.57
C LYS A 117 11.92 -9.15 -12.77
N GLY A 118 10.63 -8.91 -12.56
CA GLY A 118 9.64 -8.52 -13.56
C GLY A 118 9.07 -7.13 -13.32
N GLY A 119 8.79 -6.76 -12.07
CA GLY A 119 8.34 -5.42 -11.67
C GLY A 119 8.89 -4.95 -10.35
N PHE A 120 8.90 -3.64 -10.13
CA PHE A 120 9.35 -3.02 -8.89
C PHE A 120 8.23 -2.21 -8.24
N PHE A 121 8.02 -2.43 -6.95
CA PHE A 121 7.15 -1.63 -6.10
C PHE A 121 8.03 -0.79 -5.15
N PRO A 122 8.11 0.54 -5.34
CA PRO A 122 8.66 1.39 -4.31
C PRO A 122 7.67 1.41 -3.13
N PRO A 123 8.11 1.20 -1.87
CA PRO A 123 7.28 1.39 -0.68
C PRO A 123 6.44 2.67 -0.77
N GLU A 124 5.16 2.58 -0.42
CA GLU A 124 4.18 3.68 -0.52
C GLU A 124 3.91 4.17 -1.95
N MET A 125 4.28 3.35 -2.94
CA MET A 125 4.32 3.74 -4.34
C MET A 125 5.12 5.04 -4.54
N ALA A 126 6.14 5.26 -3.70
CA ALA A 126 6.89 6.50 -3.61
C ALA A 126 7.89 6.61 -4.77
N TYR A 127 7.47 7.28 -5.83
CA TYR A 127 8.23 7.42 -7.06
C TYR A 127 9.21 8.59 -6.98
N SER A 128 10.45 8.34 -7.41
CA SER A 128 11.36 9.36 -7.94
C SER A 128 12.18 8.77 -9.08
N LYS A 129 12.71 9.63 -9.95
CA LYS A 129 13.58 9.17 -11.06
C LYS A 129 14.81 8.40 -10.55
N LYS A 130 15.41 8.84 -9.43
CA LYS A 130 16.51 8.15 -8.74
C LYS A 130 16.16 6.70 -8.39
N VAL A 131 14.99 6.48 -7.79
CA VAL A 131 14.53 5.12 -7.44
C VAL A 131 14.34 4.25 -8.69
N ALA A 132 13.79 4.82 -9.76
CA ALA A 132 13.63 4.12 -11.03
C ALA A 132 14.98 3.77 -11.69
N GLU A 133 15.98 4.64 -11.60
CA GLU A 133 17.33 4.39 -12.10
C GLU A 133 18.01 3.24 -11.34
N VAL A 134 17.93 3.23 -10.00
CA VAL A 134 18.45 2.12 -9.17
C VAL A 134 17.74 0.81 -9.52
N ALA A 135 16.41 0.80 -9.58
CA ALA A 135 15.64 -0.38 -9.95
C ALA A 135 16.02 -0.90 -11.35
N LYS A 136 16.21 -0.01 -12.33
CA LYS A 136 16.67 -0.40 -13.66
C LYS A 136 18.06 -1.05 -13.62
N ARG A 137 19.01 -0.49 -12.86
CA ARG A 137 20.37 -1.07 -12.72
C ARG A 137 20.35 -2.48 -12.11
N LEU A 138 19.44 -2.73 -11.17
CA LEU A 138 19.24 -4.04 -10.54
C LEU A 138 18.47 -5.06 -11.40
N GLY A 139 18.02 -4.65 -12.59
CA GLY A 139 17.51 -5.54 -13.63
C GLY A 139 15.99 -5.54 -13.81
N TYR A 140 15.24 -4.78 -12.99
CA TYR A 140 13.78 -4.64 -13.12
C TYR A 140 13.40 -4.02 -14.47
N LYS A 141 12.18 -4.33 -14.96
CA LYS A 141 11.70 -3.93 -16.30
C LYS A 141 10.62 -2.86 -16.27
N TRP A 142 9.85 -2.83 -15.20
CA TRP A 142 8.83 -1.82 -14.99
C TRP A 142 8.68 -1.48 -13.51
N MET A 143 8.02 -0.35 -13.25
CA MET A 143 7.62 0.09 -11.93
C MET A 143 6.14 0.47 -11.91
N ILE A 144 5.44 0.17 -10.81
CA ILE A 144 4.10 0.69 -10.57
C ILE A 144 4.18 2.03 -9.84
N VAL A 145 3.46 3.02 -10.32
CA VAL A 145 3.35 4.36 -9.74
C VAL A 145 1.89 4.79 -9.66
N ASP A 146 1.61 5.80 -8.87
CA ASP A 146 0.25 6.31 -8.75
C ASP A 146 -0.09 7.27 -9.92
N GLU A 147 -1.35 7.30 -10.39
CA GLU A 147 -1.78 8.19 -11.48
C GLU A 147 -1.49 9.68 -11.22
N MET A 148 -1.32 10.12 -9.96
CA MET A 148 -0.93 11.50 -9.65
C MET A 148 0.49 11.85 -10.15
N ALA A 149 1.34 10.84 -10.34
CA ALA A 149 2.66 11.01 -10.97
C ALA A 149 2.56 11.42 -12.44
N PHE A 150 1.42 11.19 -13.10
CA PHE A 150 1.29 11.43 -14.53
C PHE A 150 1.50 12.92 -14.86
N PRO A 151 2.15 13.25 -16.00
CA PRO A 151 2.38 14.64 -16.38
C PRO A 151 1.08 15.45 -16.47
N PRO A 152 1.02 16.67 -15.92
CA PRO A 152 -0.19 17.48 -15.94
C PRO A 152 -0.57 17.86 -17.38
N GLY A 153 -1.86 17.99 -17.64
CA GLY A 153 -2.39 18.34 -18.96
C GLY A 153 -2.45 17.19 -19.98
N LYS A 154 -1.98 16.00 -19.61
CA LYS A 154 -2.15 14.76 -20.39
C LYS A 154 -3.16 13.82 -19.74
N LYS A 155 -3.67 12.85 -20.52
CA LYS A 155 -4.53 11.77 -20.04
C LYS A 155 -3.81 10.43 -20.14
N ILE A 156 -4.07 9.54 -19.19
CA ILE A 156 -3.59 8.16 -19.23
C ILE A 156 -4.49 7.39 -20.19
N GLU A 157 -3.93 7.00 -21.32
CA GLU A 157 -4.57 6.13 -22.30
C GLU A 157 -4.57 4.69 -21.80
N LYS A 158 -5.63 3.95 -22.12
CA LYS A 158 -5.87 2.60 -21.57
C LYS A 158 -5.35 1.48 -22.47
N ASP A 159 -4.72 1.80 -23.58
CA ASP A 159 -4.15 0.85 -24.54
C ASP A 159 -2.68 1.16 -24.91
N VAL A 160 -2.01 1.97 -24.07
CA VAL A 160 -0.64 2.45 -24.27
C VAL A 160 0.22 2.09 -23.07
N ILE A 161 1.38 1.50 -23.33
CA ILE A 161 2.42 1.27 -22.31
C ILE A 161 3.33 2.50 -22.24
N TYR A 162 3.69 2.92 -21.03
CA TYR A 162 4.51 4.10 -20.83
C TYR A 162 5.96 3.74 -20.54
N GLU A 163 6.90 4.49 -21.10
CA GLU A 163 8.34 4.41 -20.83
C GLU A 163 8.83 5.66 -20.09
N ILE A 164 9.72 5.48 -19.11
CA ILE A 164 10.27 6.59 -18.34
C ILE A 164 11.36 7.31 -19.14
N LYS A 165 11.14 8.59 -19.42
CA LYS A 165 12.08 9.45 -20.15
C LYS A 165 13.46 9.45 -19.48
N GLY A 166 14.46 9.07 -20.28
CA GLY A 166 15.86 9.01 -19.85
C GLY A 166 16.28 7.66 -19.23
N ILE A 167 15.36 6.69 -19.09
CA ILE A 167 15.68 5.34 -18.62
C ILE A 167 15.27 4.34 -19.70
N LYS A 168 16.23 3.94 -20.54
CA LYS A 168 15.97 3.09 -21.71
C LYS A 168 15.32 1.76 -21.32
N ASP A 169 14.29 1.34 -22.05
CA ASP A 169 13.59 0.07 -21.88
C ASP A 169 13.10 -0.15 -20.42
N PHE A 170 12.64 0.91 -19.75
CA PHE A 170 12.08 0.84 -18.41
C PHE A 170 10.68 1.46 -18.41
N HIS A 171 9.70 0.61 -18.11
CA HIS A 171 8.29 0.93 -18.30
C HIS A 171 7.65 1.37 -16.98
N VAL A 172 6.51 2.05 -17.06
CA VAL A 172 5.78 2.51 -15.89
C VAL A 172 4.29 2.26 -16.05
N PHE A 173 3.68 1.72 -15.02
CA PHE A 173 2.24 1.45 -14.95
C PHE A 173 1.60 2.34 -13.89
N PHE A 174 0.46 2.94 -14.23
CA PHE A 174 -0.24 3.86 -13.35
C PHE A 174 -1.43 3.16 -12.69
N ARG A 175 -1.47 3.19 -11.36
CA ARG A 175 -2.65 2.79 -10.57
C ARG A 175 -3.84 3.67 -10.96
N GLU A 176 -4.91 3.04 -11.43
CA GLU A 176 -6.19 3.70 -11.70
C GLU A 176 -6.97 3.87 -10.39
N ARG A 177 -6.98 5.08 -9.83
CA ARG A 177 -7.59 5.31 -8.51
C ARG A 177 -9.11 5.10 -8.53
N ASN A 178 -9.80 5.47 -9.60
CA ASN A 178 -11.27 5.38 -9.66
C ASN A 178 -11.75 3.93 -9.54
N LEU A 179 -11.26 3.02 -10.40
CA LEU A 179 -11.62 1.60 -10.31
C LEU A 179 -11.13 0.98 -9.00
N THR A 180 -9.91 1.31 -8.57
CA THR A 180 -9.38 0.84 -7.27
C THR A 180 -10.31 1.21 -6.13
N PHE A 181 -10.73 2.46 -6.07
CA PHE A 181 -11.59 2.96 -5.02
C PHE A 181 -12.98 2.33 -5.07
N LYS A 182 -13.54 2.08 -6.26
CA LYS A 182 -14.81 1.35 -6.42
C LYS A 182 -14.75 -0.09 -5.90
N ILE A 183 -13.65 -0.78 -6.16
CA ILE A 183 -13.42 -2.12 -5.60
C ILE A 183 -13.33 -2.02 -4.08
N LEU A 184 -12.52 -1.10 -3.55
CA LEU A 184 -12.38 -0.91 -2.11
C LEU A 184 -13.73 -0.57 -1.47
N SER A 185 -14.51 0.33 -2.06
CA SER A 185 -15.86 0.67 -1.61
C SER A 185 -16.87 -0.46 -1.79
N GLY A 186 -16.49 -1.63 -2.32
CA GLY A 186 -17.35 -2.80 -2.44
C GLY A 186 -17.98 -3.31 -1.15
N SER A 187 -17.35 -3.06 0.00
CA SER A 187 -17.98 -3.34 1.30
C SER A 187 -19.07 -2.34 1.72
N ARG A 188 -19.15 -1.18 1.04
CA ARG A 188 -20.07 -0.04 1.26
C ARG A 188 -21.11 0.14 0.17
N VAL A 189 -20.71 0.02 -1.08
CA VAL A 189 -21.46 0.54 -2.23
C VAL A 189 -21.40 -0.37 -3.45
N SER A 190 -20.37 -1.21 -3.62
CA SER A 190 -20.14 -1.90 -4.90
C SER A 190 -20.29 -3.42 -4.84
N SER A 191 -21.30 -3.95 -5.53
CA SER A 191 -21.43 -5.37 -5.87
C SER A 191 -20.71 -5.69 -7.18
N LEU A 192 -20.56 -6.98 -7.54
CA LEU A 192 -20.09 -7.36 -8.89
C LEU A 192 -20.93 -6.66 -9.98
N PRO A 193 -22.28 -6.71 -9.96
CA PRO A 193 -23.12 -5.95 -10.90
C PRO A 193 -22.80 -4.45 -10.99
N ALA A 194 -22.58 -3.78 -9.86
CA ALA A 194 -22.25 -2.35 -9.85
C ALA A 194 -20.91 -2.05 -10.54
N ILE A 195 -19.90 -2.90 -10.32
CA ILE A 195 -18.60 -2.79 -11.00
C ILE A 195 -18.76 -3.10 -12.49
N MET A 196 -19.52 -4.12 -12.85
CA MET A 196 -19.77 -4.48 -14.26
C MET A 196 -20.48 -3.36 -15.01
N LYS A 197 -21.47 -2.71 -14.38
CA LYS A 197 -22.12 -1.50 -14.92
C LYS A 197 -21.15 -0.35 -15.10
N PHE A 198 -20.25 -0.12 -14.14
CA PHE A 198 -19.20 0.90 -14.28
C PHE A 198 -18.25 0.61 -15.45
N LEU A 199 -17.98 -0.67 -15.70
CA LEU A 199 -17.09 -1.14 -16.77
C LEU A 199 -17.81 -1.41 -18.10
N GLU A 200 -19.13 -1.20 -18.20
CA GLU A 200 -19.95 -1.59 -19.35
C GLU A 200 -19.37 -1.12 -20.70
N LYS A 201 -18.92 0.14 -20.76
CA LYS A 201 -18.33 0.73 -21.98
C LYS A 201 -16.89 0.30 -22.28
N ARG A 202 -16.25 -0.38 -21.34
CA ARG A 202 -14.84 -0.84 -21.38
C ARG A 202 -14.74 -2.34 -21.66
N ILE A 203 -15.75 -3.10 -21.27
CA ILE A 203 -15.85 -4.53 -21.55
C ILE A 203 -15.87 -4.73 -23.08
N GLY A 204 -15.18 -5.78 -23.56
CA GLY A 204 -14.99 -6.03 -24.99
C GLY A 204 -13.89 -5.20 -25.66
N ASN A 205 -13.53 -4.02 -25.14
CA ASN A 205 -12.44 -3.21 -25.70
C ASN A 205 -11.06 -3.84 -25.42
N SER A 206 -10.11 -3.58 -26.33
CA SER A 206 -8.70 -3.92 -26.17
C SER A 206 -7.97 -2.83 -25.38
N GLU A 207 -8.28 -2.75 -24.10
CA GLU A 207 -7.73 -1.80 -23.12
C GLU A 207 -7.42 -2.51 -21.80
N TYR A 208 -6.63 -1.90 -20.93
CA TYR A 208 -6.28 -2.43 -19.61
C TYR A 208 -6.61 -1.46 -18.47
N SER A 209 -6.70 -2.01 -17.26
CA SER A 209 -6.73 -1.25 -16.01
C SER A 209 -5.78 -1.89 -15.00
N VAL A 210 -5.02 -1.07 -14.30
CA VAL A 210 -4.15 -1.49 -13.18
C VAL A 210 -4.76 -0.97 -11.88
N THR A 211 -5.16 -1.86 -10.99
CA THR A 211 -5.64 -1.51 -9.64
C THR A 211 -4.58 -1.90 -8.63
N ALA A 212 -4.41 -1.10 -7.57
CA ALA A 212 -3.40 -1.38 -6.55
C ALA A 212 -3.92 -1.07 -5.15
N MET A 213 -3.81 -2.02 -4.23
CA MET A 213 -4.43 -1.97 -2.90
C MET A 213 -3.58 -2.74 -1.86
N ASP A 214 -3.72 -2.36 -0.60
CA ASP A 214 -3.24 -3.18 0.52
C ASP A 214 -4.02 -4.50 0.58
N GLY A 215 -3.31 -5.62 0.62
CA GLY A 215 -3.90 -6.95 0.67
C GLY A 215 -4.68 -7.17 1.96
N GLU A 216 -4.24 -6.55 3.06
CA GLU A 216 -4.90 -6.52 4.37
C GLU A 216 -6.31 -5.93 4.29
N THR A 217 -6.62 -5.18 3.23
CA THR A 217 -7.99 -4.68 3.00
C THR A 217 -8.96 -5.83 2.75
N PHE A 218 -8.52 -6.87 2.04
CA PHE A 218 -9.35 -8.03 1.71
C PHE A 218 -9.36 -9.00 2.89
N GLY A 219 -10.42 -8.94 3.68
CA GLY A 219 -10.65 -9.84 4.82
C GLY A 219 -10.37 -9.20 6.19
N HIS A 220 -9.19 -8.63 6.43
CA HIS A 220 -8.82 -8.08 7.74
C HIS A 220 -9.48 -6.72 8.01
N HIS A 221 -9.24 -5.70 7.17
CA HIS A 221 -9.88 -4.39 7.35
C HIS A 221 -11.33 -4.37 6.84
N ARG A 222 -11.63 -5.13 5.78
CA ARG A 222 -12.98 -5.24 5.20
C ARG A 222 -13.34 -6.72 5.02
N PRO A 223 -13.86 -7.39 6.06
CA PRO A 223 -14.30 -8.78 5.96
C PRO A 223 -15.31 -8.98 4.82
N GLY A 224 -15.05 -9.97 3.96
CA GLY A 224 -15.92 -10.34 2.85
C GLY A 224 -15.56 -9.70 1.52
N LEU A 225 -14.70 -8.68 1.51
CA LEU A 225 -14.28 -8.01 0.28
C LEU A 225 -13.44 -8.92 -0.63
N GLU A 226 -12.74 -9.91 -0.05
CA GLU A 226 -12.03 -10.95 -0.79
C GLU A 226 -12.92 -11.69 -1.79
N ASN A 227 -14.21 -11.87 -1.46
CA ASN A 227 -15.16 -12.56 -2.35
C ASN A 227 -15.44 -11.75 -3.61
N LEU A 228 -15.60 -10.43 -3.49
CA LEU A 228 -15.77 -9.55 -4.65
C LEU A 228 -14.57 -9.62 -5.59
N MET A 229 -13.35 -9.67 -5.03
CA MET A 229 -12.14 -9.87 -5.83
C MET A 229 -12.16 -11.22 -6.55
N PHE A 230 -12.55 -12.30 -5.87
CA PHE A 230 -12.67 -13.62 -6.49
C PHE A 230 -13.72 -13.64 -7.60
N ASP A 231 -14.85 -12.99 -7.39
CA ASP A 231 -15.93 -12.90 -8.38
C ASP A 231 -15.48 -12.13 -9.62
N LEU A 232 -14.76 -11.01 -9.45
CA LEU A 232 -14.15 -10.28 -10.57
C LEU A 232 -13.10 -11.11 -11.32
N LEU A 233 -12.36 -11.98 -10.63
CA LEU A 233 -11.40 -12.88 -11.27
C LEU A 233 -12.07 -14.05 -12.02
N ARG A 234 -13.27 -14.47 -11.59
CA ARG A 234 -14.08 -15.51 -12.26
C ARG A 234 -14.88 -14.95 -13.43
N GLU A 235 -15.25 -13.69 -13.38
CA GLU A 235 -16.06 -13.01 -14.39
C GLU A 235 -15.45 -13.12 -15.80
N GLU A 236 -16.16 -13.75 -16.73
CA GLU A 236 -15.59 -14.14 -18.02
C GLU A 236 -15.26 -12.94 -18.90
N SER A 237 -16.06 -11.88 -18.79
CA SER A 237 -15.93 -10.65 -19.57
C SER A 237 -14.73 -9.79 -19.16
N ILE A 238 -14.12 -10.05 -18.00
CA ILE A 238 -12.88 -9.43 -17.53
C ILE A 238 -11.71 -10.39 -17.76
N LYS A 239 -10.65 -9.93 -18.44
CA LYS A 239 -9.45 -10.76 -18.67
C LYS A 239 -8.41 -10.47 -17.59
N PRO A 240 -8.23 -11.34 -16.57
CA PRO A 240 -7.18 -11.13 -15.58
C PRO A 240 -5.80 -11.26 -16.23
N ALA A 241 -4.88 -10.40 -15.83
CA ALA A 241 -3.49 -10.40 -16.29
C ALA A 241 -2.54 -10.00 -15.14
N THR A 242 -1.32 -10.50 -15.19
CA THR A 242 -0.22 -9.90 -14.44
C THR A 242 0.20 -8.58 -15.10
N ILE A 243 0.88 -7.69 -14.37
CA ILE A 243 1.32 -6.42 -14.95
C ILE A 243 2.37 -6.66 -16.04
N THR A 244 3.28 -7.63 -15.86
CA THR A 244 4.27 -7.94 -16.91
C THR A 244 3.62 -8.39 -18.21
N GLU A 245 2.55 -9.18 -18.18
CA GLU A 245 1.85 -9.63 -19.40
C GLU A 245 1.29 -8.46 -20.21
N LEU A 246 0.95 -7.33 -19.57
CA LEU A 246 0.48 -6.15 -20.29
C LEU A 246 1.54 -5.61 -21.27
N LEU A 247 2.83 -5.78 -20.98
CA LEU A 247 3.92 -5.39 -21.88
C LEU A 247 3.88 -6.14 -23.21
N ASP A 248 3.48 -7.41 -23.18
CA ASP A 248 3.39 -8.26 -24.36
C ASP A 248 2.06 -8.09 -25.10
N ILE A 249 0.99 -7.79 -24.37
CA ILE A 249 -0.37 -7.62 -24.92
C ILE A 249 -0.52 -6.28 -25.66
N PHE A 250 0.09 -5.19 -25.14
CA PHE A 250 -0.11 -3.83 -25.65
C PHE A 250 1.16 -3.28 -26.34
N PRO A 251 1.19 -3.21 -27.69
CA PRO A 251 2.40 -2.83 -28.43
C PRO A 251 2.62 -1.32 -28.52
N LYS A 252 1.59 -0.49 -28.26
CA LYS A 252 1.71 0.97 -28.34
C LYS A 252 2.54 1.47 -27.16
N LYS A 253 3.48 2.36 -27.44
CA LYS A 253 4.34 2.95 -26.41
C LYS A 253 4.40 4.47 -26.48
N GLU A 254 4.42 5.11 -25.31
CA GLU A 254 4.65 6.55 -25.18
C GLU A 254 5.75 6.82 -24.14
N ILE A 255 6.66 7.75 -24.45
CA ILE A 255 7.65 8.23 -23.50
C ILE A 255 7.04 9.37 -22.68
N ILE A 256 7.14 9.27 -21.36
CA ILE A 256 6.67 10.27 -20.42
C ILE A 256 7.70 10.57 -19.34
N GLU A 257 7.51 11.67 -18.63
CA GLU A 257 8.33 12.06 -17.49
C GLU A 257 7.44 12.13 -16.25
N PRO A 258 7.25 11.00 -15.52
CA PRO A 258 6.45 11.01 -14.32
C PRO A 258 7.05 11.96 -13.29
N ARG A 259 6.18 12.66 -12.55
CA ARG A 259 6.56 13.55 -11.46
C ARG A 259 6.73 12.73 -10.17
N PRO A 260 7.60 13.16 -9.24
CA PRO A 260 7.64 12.64 -7.87
C PRO A 260 6.24 12.54 -7.25
N SER A 261 5.91 11.42 -6.63
CA SER A 261 4.60 11.22 -5.99
C SER A 261 4.60 10.02 -5.05
N THR A 262 3.49 9.84 -4.35
CA THR A 262 3.13 8.60 -3.64
C THR A 262 1.69 8.23 -3.96
N TRP A 263 1.25 7.04 -3.57
CA TRP A 263 -0.18 6.68 -3.67
C TRP A 263 -1.09 7.38 -2.65
N ALA A 264 -0.50 8.13 -1.72
CA ALA A 264 -1.18 9.01 -0.77
C ALA A 264 -1.30 10.45 -1.29
N ALA A 265 -0.55 10.80 -2.35
CA ALA A 265 -0.46 12.17 -2.83
C ALA A 265 -1.81 12.70 -3.32
N VAL A 266 -2.04 13.98 -3.11
CA VAL A 266 -3.22 14.72 -3.54
C VAL A 266 -2.83 15.91 -4.44
N PRO A 267 -3.73 16.44 -5.28
CA PRO A 267 -3.44 17.60 -6.14
C PRO A 267 -2.77 18.78 -5.42
N ARG A 268 -3.23 19.10 -4.20
CA ARG A 268 -2.68 20.16 -3.36
C ARG A 268 -1.20 19.96 -3.01
N ASP A 269 -0.75 18.73 -2.80
CA ASP A 269 0.66 18.42 -2.50
C ASP A 269 1.58 18.92 -3.64
N PHE A 270 1.09 18.87 -4.88
CA PHE A 270 1.83 19.37 -6.04
C PHE A 270 1.76 20.89 -6.16
N GLU A 271 0.70 21.53 -5.67
CA GLU A 271 0.57 23.00 -5.65
C GLU A 271 1.57 23.64 -4.68
N VAL A 272 1.83 22.98 -3.54
CA VAL A 272 2.82 23.42 -2.54
C VAL A 272 4.22 22.84 -2.77
N GLY A 273 4.40 21.99 -3.78
CA GLY A 273 5.69 21.40 -4.15
C GLY A 273 6.20 20.32 -3.18
N GLU A 274 5.32 19.69 -2.40
CA GLU A 274 5.65 18.66 -1.40
C GLU A 274 5.04 17.29 -1.76
N PRO A 275 5.55 16.59 -2.80
CA PRO A 275 4.96 15.35 -3.31
C PRO A 275 5.02 14.16 -2.32
N TYR A 276 5.77 14.31 -1.23
CA TYR A 276 5.95 13.33 -0.16
C TYR A 276 5.39 13.82 1.17
N PHE A 277 4.37 14.69 1.13
CA PHE A 277 3.82 15.43 2.27
C PHE A 277 3.65 14.62 3.57
N ARG A 278 3.20 13.35 3.48
CA ARG A 278 3.01 12.47 4.64
C ARG A 278 4.29 11.86 5.23
N TRP A 279 5.42 11.91 4.54
CA TRP A 279 6.72 11.40 5.03
C TRP A 279 7.77 12.49 5.23
N LYS A 280 7.64 13.62 4.52
CA LYS A 280 8.49 14.79 4.68
C LYS A 280 7.75 16.05 4.23
N SER A 281 7.29 16.83 5.20
CA SER A 281 6.77 18.18 4.99
C SER A 281 7.65 19.24 5.65
N SER A 282 7.87 20.36 4.98
CA SER A 282 8.62 21.50 5.55
C SER A 282 7.92 22.09 6.78
N GLY A 283 6.60 21.94 6.89
CA GLY A 283 5.80 22.39 8.04
C GLY A 283 5.79 21.42 9.22
N ASN A 284 6.40 20.24 9.10
CA ASN A 284 6.40 19.22 10.16
C ASN A 284 7.79 19.11 10.81
N GLN A 285 7.97 19.82 11.93
CA GLN A 285 9.24 19.86 12.66
C GLN A 285 9.69 18.49 13.17
N ILE A 286 8.76 17.61 13.55
CA ILE A 286 9.08 16.25 14.01
C ILE A 286 9.73 15.46 12.87
N GLN A 287 9.15 15.51 11.66
CA GLN A 287 9.74 14.85 10.50
C GLN A 287 11.12 15.41 10.14
N GLN A 288 11.32 16.73 10.25
CA GLN A 288 12.64 17.32 9.98
C GLN A 288 13.71 16.73 10.91
N TRP A 289 13.43 16.64 12.22
CA TRP A 289 14.35 16.04 13.17
C TRP A 289 14.50 14.53 12.99
N GLN A 290 13.43 13.80 12.62
CA GLN A 290 13.53 12.36 12.32
C GLN A 290 14.45 12.12 11.11
N TRP A 291 14.34 12.93 10.05
CA TRP A 291 15.22 12.82 8.89
C TRP A 291 16.66 13.21 9.23
N GLU A 292 16.87 14.27 10.02
CA GLU A 292 18.21 14.65 10.48
C GLU A 292 18.87 13.54 11.32
N LEU A 293 18.09 12.88 12.20
CA LEU A 293 18.57 11.76 13.02
C LEU A 293 18.89 10.52 12.16
N LEU A 294 18.05 10.22 11.16
CA LEU A 294 18.30 9.11 10.23
C LEU A 294 19.55 9.37 9.39
N GLU A 295 19.69 10.57 8.84
CA GLU A 295 20.85 10.97 8.03
C GLU A 295 22.15 10.86 8.84
N LEU A 296 22.14 11.31 10.11
CA LEU A 296 23.26 11.15 11.03
C LEU A 296 23.60 9.68 11.28
N ALA A 297 22.60 8.83 11.55
CA ALA A 297 22.80 7.40 11.76
C ALA A 297 23.38 6.74 10.49
N ALA A 298 22.84 7.05 9.32
CA ALA A 298 23.30 6.52 8.03
C ALA A 298 24.75 6.94 7.72
N GLU A 299 25.10 8.20 7.98
CA GLU A 299 26.46 8.69 7.80
C GLU A 299 27.45 7.94 8.71
N ILE A 300 27.13 7.79 10.00
CA ILE A 300 28.00 7.10 10.96
C ILE A 300 28.19 5.62 10.57
N VAL A 301 27.10 4.93 10.23
CA VAL A 301 27.16 3.52 9.83
C VAL A 301 27.94 3.32 8.52
N SER A 302 27.93 4.31 7.63
CA SER A 302 28.73 4.28 6.40
C SER A 302 30.25 4.29 6.65
N ARG A 303 30.71 4.66 7.87
CA ARG A 303 32.12 4.66 8.27
C ARG A 303 32.68 3.26 8.59
N ASN A 304 32.13 2.23 7.95
CA ASN A 304 32.51 0.82 8.11
C ASN A 304 32.23 0.28 9.53
N GLU A 305 30.97 0.34 9.94
CA GLU A 305 30.49 -0.31 11.17
C GLU A 305 30.33 -1.82 11.04
N ASP A 306 30.15 -2.50 12.17
CA ASP A 306 29.88 -3.95 12.17
C ASP A 306 28.48 -4.31 11.65
N GLU A 307 28.33 -5.57 11.24
CA GLU A 307 27.10 -6.09 10.62
C GLU A 307 25.87 -6.01 11.53
N ASP A 308 26.04 -6.02 12.86
CA ASP A 308 24.92 -5.87 13.78
C ASP A 308 24.36 -4.44 13.73
N ILE A 309 25.23 -3.44 13.89
CA ILE A 309 24.87 -2.02 13.78
C ILE A 309 24.30 -1.70 12.39
N ARG A 310 24.93 -2.22 11.33
CA ARG A 310 24.43 -2.07 9.96
C ARG A 310 23.04 -2.68 9.78
N GLY A 311 22.81 -3.88 10.29
CA GLY A 311 21.51 -4.55 10.24
C GLY A 311 20.43 -3.85 11.07
N ARG A 312 20.81 -3.21 12.20
CA ARG A 312 19.89 -2.36 12.98
C ARG A 312 19.46 -1.14 12.19
N LEU A 313 20.39 -0.46 11.51
CA LEU A 313 20.02 0.65 10.62
C LEU A 313 19.10 0.18 9.49
N ASP A 314 19.39 -0.96 8.85
CA ASP A 314 18.54 -1.48 7.78
C ASP A 314 17.08 -1.63 8.20
N ARG A 315 16.84 -2.08 9.43
CA ARG A 315 15.50 -2.19 10.04
C ARG A 315 14.90 -0.83 10.38
N ALA A 316 15.71 0.10 10.87
CA ALA A 316 15.28 1.44 11.28
C ALA A 316 14.90 2.35 10.11
N LEU A 317 15.24 1.99 8.85
CA LEU A 317 14.86 2.78 7.66
C LEU A 317 13.37 2.71 7.28
N HIS A 318 12.56 1.90 7.97
CA HIS A 318 11.15 1.68 7.65
C HIS A 318 10.32 2.97 7.60
N SER A 319 9.41 3.08 6.63
CA SER A 319 8.65 4.31 6.35
C SER A 319 7.65 4.70 7.45
N ASP A 320 7.20 3.74 8.26
CA ASP A 320 6.06 3.92 9.18
C ASP A 320 6.30 5.04 10.19
N GLN A 321 7.52 5.17 10.72
CA GLN A 321 7.83 6.19 11.74
C GLN A 321 7.59 7.63 11.24
N PHE A 322 7.82 7.86 9.94
CA PHE A 322 7.62 9.15 9.31
C PHE A 322 6.14 9.38 9.00
N TRP A 323 5.45 8.32 8.58
CA TRP A 323 4.02 8.38 8.30
C TRP A 323 3.19 8.66 9.56
N TRP A 324 3.49 7.97 10.68
CA TRP A 324 2.80 8.18 11.96
C TRP A 324 3.04 9.59 12.54
N SER A 325 4.18 10.23 12.21
CA SER A 325 4.44 11.62 12.60
C SER A 325 3.72 12.67 11.75
N SER A 326 3.07 12.27 10.66
CA SER A 326 2.35 13.19 9.79
C SER A 326 1.07 13.75 10.42
N ALA A 327 0.45 12.98 11.34
CA ALA A 327 -0.91 13.23 11.85
C ALA A 327 -1.99 13.31 10.75
N ARG A 328 -1.74 12.71 9.57
CA ARG A 328 -2.57 12.85 8.36
C ARG A 328 -3.00 11.50 7.77
N PRO A 329 -4.13 10.94 8.21
CA PRO A 329 -4.93 11.38 9.37
C PRO A 329 -4.49 10.72 10.68
N TRP A 330 -3.54 9.78 10.63
CA TRP A 330 -3.21 8.90 11.74
C TRP A 330 -1.97 9.38 12.49
N TRP A 331 -1.97 9.13 13.80
CA TRP A 331 -0.91 9.52 14.72
C TRP A 331 -0.65 8.42 15.74
N SER A 332 0.63 8.17 16.03
CA SER A 332 1.04 7.34 17.16
C SER A 332 2.38 7.82 17.67
N LEU A 333 2.36 8.33 18.90
CA LEU A 333 3.58 8.76 19.57
C LEU A 333 4.51 7.58 19.84
N GLU A 334 3.96 6.39 20.07
CA GLU A 334 4.71 5.16 20.30
C GLU A 334 5.53 4.75 19.07
N TRP A 335 4.97 4.90 17.86
CA TRP A 335 5.70 4.63 16.62
C TRP A 335 6.77 5.67 16.32
N ILE A 336 6.48 6.94 16.61
CA ILE A 336 7.43 8.06 16.47
C ILE A 336 8.61 7.87 17.43
N GLU A 337 8.30 7.56 18.70
CA GLU A 337 9.30 7.35 19.75
C GLU A 337 10.20 6.17 19.42
N ARG A 338 9.61 5.04 19.04
CA ARG A 338 10.38 3.85 18.74
C ARG A 338 11.35 4.05 17.58
N GLY A 339 10.90 4.67 16.49
CA GLY A 339 11.77 4.96 15.34
C GLY A 339 12.93 5.89 15.71
N ALA A 340 12.65 6.95 16.48
CA ALA A 340 13.67 7.86 16.95
C ALA A 340 14.63 7.20 17.96
N TYR A 341 14.11 6.36 18.86
CA TYR A 341 14.90 5.62 19.83
C TYR A 341 15.86 4.64 19.15
N ASP A 342 15.36 3.87 18.18
CA ASP A 342 16.18 2.88 17.45
C ASP A 342 17.35 3.57 16.73
N LEU A 343 17.12 4.69 16.05
CA LEU A 343 18.16 5.48 15.39
C LEU A 343 19.18 6.06 16.38
N LYS A 344 18.70 6.60 17.50
CA LYS A 344 19.55 7.15 18.56
C LYS A 344 20.45 6.07 19.19
N GLU A 345 19.91 4.88 19.46
CA GLU A 345 20.71 3.78 20.02
C GLU A 345 21.72 3.22 19.01
N ILE A 346 21.40 3.19 17.71
CA ILE A 346 22.39 2.85 16.67
C ILE A 346 23.60 3.78 16.75
N ILE A 347 23.37 5.08 16.93
CA ILE A 347 24.43 6.08 17.06
C ILE A 347 25.20 5.91 18.38
N ASN A 348 24.50 5.65 19.50
CA ASN A 348 25.14 5.46 20.80
C ASN A 348 26.05 4.23 20.82
N ASP A 349 25.60 3.12 20.25
CA ASP A 349 26.30 1.83 20.25
C ASP A 349 27.38 1.75 19.16
N SER A 350 27.36 2.64 18.18
CA SER A 350 28.39 2.74 17.14
C SER A 350 29.77 3.06 17.74
N LYS A 351 30.79 2.34 17.26
CA LYS A 351 32.19 2.55 17.63
C LYS A 351 32.79 3.79 16.95
N ASN A 352 32.27 4.12 15.78
CA ASN A 352 32.71 5.23 14.93
C ASN A 352 31.98 6.56 15.22
N ALA A 353 31.03 6.57 16.16
CA ALA A 353 30.35 7.78 16.61
C ALA A 353 31.23 8.58 17.59
N SER A 354 31.38 9.88 17.32
CA SER A 354 32.00 10.83 18.23
C SER A 354 31.10 11.17 19.42
N LYS A 355 31.65 11.85 20.44
CA LYS A 355 30.87 12.33 21.58
C LYS A 355 29.80 13.35 21.15
N GLU A 356 30.16 14.27 20.26
CA GLU A 356 29.28 15.33 19.76
C GLU A 356 28.09 14.75 18.98
N GLU A 357 28.32 13.72 18.17
CA GLU A 357 27.25 13.05 17.42
C GLU A 357 26.27 12.32 18.34
N ARG A 358 26.76 11.67 19.40
CA ARG A 358 25.91 11.05 20.43
C ARG A 358 25.08 12.10 21.18
N GLU A 359 25.69 13.21 21.56
CA GLU A 359 25.00 14.33 22.21
C GLU A 359 23.92 14.93 21.29
N LYS A 360 24.23 15.09 20.00
CA LYS A 360 23.27 15.55 18.99
C LYS A 360 22.11 14.58 18.81
N ALA A 361 22.38 13.28 18.74
CA ALA A 361 21.33 12.25 18.63
C ALA A 361 20.38 12.27 19.84
N GLU A 362 20.93 12.41 21.04
CA GLU A 362 20.15 12.50 22.28
C GLU A 362 19.29 13.77 22.33
N GLU A 363 19.80 14.90 21.82
CA GLU A 363 19.05 16.16 21.71
C GLU A 363 17.91 16.05 20.70
N LEU A 364 18.19 15.54 19.48
CA LEU A 364 17.17 15.32 18.45
C LEU A 364 16.05 14.40 18.95
N TYR A 365 16.41 13.30 19.60
CA TYR A 365 15.45 12.39 20.22
C TYR A 365 14.54 13.12 21.21
N LYS A 366 15.10 13.90 22.15
CA LYS A 366 14.30 14.67 23.12
C LYS A 366 13.38 15.68 22.44
N GLN A 367 13.86 16.38 21.41
CA GLN A 367 13.06 17.35 20.66
C GLN A 367 11.85 16.69 19.97
N ILE A 368 12.07 15.55 19.32
CA ILE A 368 11.02 14.73 18.69
C ILE A 368 9.95 14.36 19.73
N ILE A 369 10.35 13.79 20.87
CA ILE A 369 9.41 13.30 21.89
C ILE A 369 8.66 14.44 22.57
N PHE A 370 9.36 15.50 23.00
CA PHE A 370 8.73 16.63 23.68
C PHE A 370 7.75 17.35 22.77
N THR A 371 8.09 17.53 21.49
CA THR A 371 7.20 18.15 20.53
C THR A 371 6.03 17.23 20.18
N GLY A 372 6.25 15.92 20.11
CA GLY A 372 5.17 14.93 19.96
C GLY A 372 4.14 15.01 21.10
N PHE A 373 4.59 15.09 22.35
CA PHE A 373 3.69 15.29 23.49
C PHE A 373 3.01 16.66 23.47
N ASP A 374 3.72 17.72 23.09
CA ASP A 374 3.15 19.06 22.97
C ASP A 374 2.04 19.12 21.92
N TRP A 375 2.24 18.51 20.75
CA TRP A 375 1.22 18.42 19.71
C TRP A 375 -0.02 17.66 20.16
N GLN A 376 0.13 16.58 20.93
CA GLN A 376 -1.00 15.86 21.51
C GLN A 376 -1.75 16.70 22.55
N ARG A 377 -1.03 17.41 23.43
CA ARG A 377 -1.65 18.22 24.50
C ARG A 377 -2.32 19.49 23.99
N SER A 378 -1.77 20.10 22.95
CA SER A 378 -2.30 21.32 22.34
C SER A 378 -3.50 21.08 21.42
N GLY A 379 -3.79 19.82 21.06
CA GLY A 379 -4.85 19.47 20.11
C GLY A 379 -4.44 19.59 18.64
N LYS A 380 -3.18 19.91 18.35
CA LYS A 380 -2.66 20.04 16.98
C LYS A 380 -2.78 18.75 16.17
N VAL A 381 -2.62 17.58 16.80
CA VAL A 381 -2.82 16.28 16.14
C VAL A 381 -4.26 16.14 15.63
N ASP A 382 -5.24 16.49 16.47
CA ASP A 382 -6.65 16.39 16.10
C ASP A 382 -7.02 17.38 15.00
N GLU A 383 -6.46 18.59 15.04
CA GLU A 383 -6.64 19.61 14.00
C GLU A 383 -6.11 19.12 12.64
N LEU A 384 -4.87 18.60 12.61
CA LEU A 384 -4.28 18.05 11.39
C LEU A 384 -5.08 16.86 10.86
N SER A 385 -5.48 15.94 11.74
CA SER A 385 -6.25 14.76 11.37
C SER A 385 -7.64 15.11 10.80
N ARG A 386 -8.36 16.05 11.43
CA ARG A 386 -9.66 16.52 10.93
C ARG A 386 -9.55 17.20 9.57
N SER A 387 -8.58 18.11 9.42
CA SER A 387 -8.35 18.80 8.15
C SER A 387 -8.11 17.84 6.98
N GLU A 388 -7.40 16.73 7.25
CA GLU A 388 -7.14 15.69 6.26
C GLU A 388 -8.41 14.88 5.93
N ASN A 389 -9.18 14.49 6.97
CA ASN A 389 -10.39 13.68 6.78
C ASN A 389 -11.49 14.45 6.05
N GLU A 390 -11.70 15.72 6.37
CA GLU A 390 -12.67 16.59 5.69
C GLU A 390 -12.32 16.71 4.20
N GLU A 391 -11.03 16.93 3.88
CA GLU A 391 -10.56 17.03 2.48
C GLU A 391 -10.70 15.70 1.71
N ILE A 392 -10.47 14.56 2.37
CA ILE A 392 -10.70 13.24 1.78
C ILE A 392 -12.19 13.02 1.53
N GLN A 393 -13.05 13.37 2.49
CA GLN A 393 -14.49 13.14 2.41
C GLN A 393 -15.16 13.98 1.31
N GLU A 394 -14.84 15.27 1.18
CA GLU A 394 -15.37 16.13 0.12
C GLU A 394 -15.10 15.54 -1.28
N ARG A 395 -13.93 14.94 -1.48
CA ARG A 395 -13.57 14.31 -2.77
C ARG A 395 -14.26 12.98 -3.03
N LEU A 396 -14.59 12.24 -1.97
CA LEU A 396 -15.37 11.01 -2.08
C LEU A 396 -16.80 11.35 -2.53
N GLU A 397 -17.40 12.39 -1.91
CA GLU A 397 -18.75 12.86 -2.21
C GLU A 397 -18.89 13.47 -3.61
N GLU A 398 -17.88 14.20 -4.10
CA GLU A 398 -17.90 14.76 -5.47
C GLU A 398 -17.84 13.69 -6.58
N LYS A 399 -17.23 12.53 -6.31
CA LYS A 399 -17.02 11.46 -7.31
C LYS A 399 -18.02 10.30 -7.21
N GLU A 400 -18.74 10.16 -6.10
CA GLU A 400 -19.68 9.06 -5.84
C GLU A 400 -21.14 9.50 -5.83
N LYS A 401 -21.73 9.65 -7.03
CA LYS A 401 -23.18 9.42 -7.17
C LYS A 401 -23.43 8.08 -7.83
N PHE A 402 -23.30 7.00 -7.05
CA PHE A 402 -23.83 5.69 -7.43
C PHE A 402 -25.13 5.44 -6.66
N PHE A 403 -26.21 5.23 -7.41
CA PHE A 403 -27.46 4.74 -6.85
C PHE A 403 -27.38 3.22 -6.76
N ILE A 404 -27.12 2.71 -5.55
CA ILE A 404 -27.28 1.29 -5.21
C ILE A 404 -28.78 1.01 -5.07
N THR A 405 -29.27 -0.09 -5.60
CA THR A 405 -30.68 -0.48 -5.42
C THR A 405 -30.89 -1.07 -4.02
N LYS A 406 -32.13 -1.04 -3.54
CA LYS A 406 -32.48 -1.67 -2.26
C LYS A 406 -32.16 -3.18 -2.25
N GLU A 407 -32.34 -3.83 -3.40
CA GLU A 407 -32.07 -5.26 -3.59
C GLU A 407 -30.57 -5.58 -3.45
N GLU A 408 -29.69 -4.73 -3.98
CA GLU A 408 -28.23 -4.89 -3.84
C GLU A 408 -27.78 -4.74 -2.37
N TYR A 409 -28.38 -3.81 -1.61
CA TYR A 409 -28.14 -3.69 -0.17
C TYR A 409 -28.57 -4.94 0.61
N GLU A 410 -29.74 -5.50 0.28
CA GLU A 410 -30.25 -6.70 0.93
C GLU A 410 -29.35 -7.92 0.66
N GLU A 411 -28.81 -8.05 -0.55
CA GLU A 411 -27.85 -9.09 -0.92
C GLU A 411 -26.52 -8.97 -0.17
N MET A 412 -25.96 -7.75 -0.07
CA MET A 412 -24.76 -7.50 0.72
C MET A 412 -24.94 -7.88 2.19
N VAL A 413 -26.07 -7.48 2.79
CA VAL A 413 -26.38 -7.81 4.19
C VAL A 413 -26.54 -9.32 4.35
N LYS A 414 -27.17 -10.02 3.40
CA LYS A 414 -27.28 -11.48 3.43
C LYS A 414 -25.91 -12.16 3.44
N ASN A 415 -25.01 -11.78 2.53
CA ASN A 415 -23.66 -12.34 2.44
C ASN A 415 -22.84 -12.09 3.72
N LEU A 416 -23.01 -10.91 4.33
CA LEU A 416 -22.36 -10.61 5.61
C LEU A 416 -22.93 -11.43 6.78
N ASN A 417 -24.24 -11.71 6.79
CA ASN A 417 -24.83 -12.59 7.80
C ASN A 417 -24.31 -14.03 7.69
N GLU A 418 -24.16 -14.57 6.48
CA GLU A 418 -23.54 -15.89 6.25
C GLU A 418 -22.10 -15.93 6.78
N GLN A 419 -21.34 -14.84 6.59
CA GLN A 419 -19.99 -14.72 7.15
C GLN A 419 -19.96 -14.60 8.67
N ILE A 420 -20.99 -14.02 9.30
CA ILE A 420 -21.11 -14.05 10.77
C ILE A 420 -21.28 -15.49 11.24
N GLU A 421 -22.14 -16.28 10.59
CA GLU A 421 -22.35 -17.69 10.96
C GLU A 421 -21.05 -18.50 10.83
N GLU A 422 -20.30 -18.28 9.74
CA GLU A 422 -19.00 -18.91 9.54
C GLU A 422 -17.99 -18.47 10.60
N ALA A 423 -17.85 -17.16 10.85
CA ALA A 423 -16.95 -16.64 11.88
C ALA A 423 -17.30 -17.20 13.27
N VAL A 424 -18.58 -17.29 13.62
CA VAL A 424 -19.02 -17.87 14.90
C VAL A 424 -18.71 -19.36 14.98
N LYS A 425 -18.92 -20.11 13.88
CA LYS A 425 -18.58 -21.55 13.80
C LYS A 425 -17.09 -21.79 14.05
N HIS A 426 -16.24 -20.88 13.58
CA HIS A 426 -14.79 -20.91 13.79
C HIS A 426 -14.34 -20.21 15.09
N ARG A 427 -15.28 -19.73 15.92
CA ARG A 427 -15.02 -18.99 17.17
C ARG A 427 -14.24 -17.67 16.97
N GLU A 428 -14.34 -17.08 15.78
CA GLU A 428 -13.78 -15.77 15.41
C GLU A 428 -14.70 -14.63 15.88
N TYR A 429 -14.95 -14.52 17.19
CA TYR A 429 -15.96 -13.61 17.74
C TYR A 429 -15.70 -12.13 17.45
N HIS A 430 -14.44 -11.70 17.42
CA HIS A 430 -14.10 -10.33 17.06
C HIS A 430 -14.44 -10.02 15.60
N ARG A 431 -14.18 -10.96 14.69
CA ARG A 431 -14.54 -10.80 13.28
C ARG A 431 -16.06 -10.75 13.12
N ALA A 432 -16.78 -11.62 13.81
CA ALA A 432 -18.25 -11.57 13.85
C ALA A 432 -18.76 -10.20 14.35
N ALA A 433 -18.10 -9.61 15.36
CA ALA A 433 -18.43 -8.26 15.84
C ALA A 433 -18.16 -7.18 14.79
N MET A 434 -17.01 -7.21 14.11
CA MET A 434 -16.69 -6.27 13.02
C MET A 434 -17.69 -6.38 11.86
N ILE A 435 -18.06 -7.59 11.47
CA ILE A 435 -19.07 -7.81 10.43
C ILE A 435 -20.43 -7.26 10.87
N LYS A 436 -20.80 -7.44 12.15
CA LYS A 436 -22.03 -6.90 12.72
C LYS A 436 -22.06 -5.36 12.70
N ASP A 437 -20.97 -4.71 13.08
CA ASP A 437 -20.85 -3.25 12.98
C ASP A 437 -20.95 -2.79 11.52
N ARG A 438 -20.35 -3.53 10.58
CA ARG A 438 -20.49 -3.25 9.15
C ARG A 438 -21.93 -3.36 8.64
N ILE A 439 -22.67 -4.37 9.08
CA ILE A 439 -24.10 -4.51 8.75
C ILE A 439 -24.90 -3.31 9.30
N ARG A 440 -24.54 -2.79 10.48
CA ARG A 440 -25.17 -1.57 11.03
C ARG A 440 -24.92 -0.38 10.12
N GLU A 441 -23.67 -0.13 9.74
CA GLU A 441 -23.30 0.98 8.84
C GLU A 441 -24.06 0.92 7.50
N LEU A 442 -24.12 -0.26 6.87
CA LEU A 442 -24.86 -0.46 5.61
C LEU A 442 -26.36 -0.13 5.73
N LYS A 443 -26.97 -0.47 6.87
CA LYS A 443 -28.40 -0.18 7.12
C LYS A 443 -28.63 1.32 7.29
N GLU A 444 -27.75 2.01 8.00
CA GLU A 444 -27.81 3.47 8.15
C GLU A 444 -27.59 4.19 6.80
N GLU A 445 -26.68 3.70 5.96
CA GLU A 445 -26.43 4.20 4.60
C GLU A 445 -27.67 4.04 3.70
N MET A 446 -28.33 2.87 3.75
CA MET A 446 -29.57 2.61 3.01
C MET A 446 -30.70 3.57 3.44
N GLU A 447 -30.84 3.86 4.74
CA GLU A 447 -31.85 4.80 5.24
C GLU A 447 -31.60 6.24 4.77
N LYS A 448 -30.34 6.69 4.76
CA LYS A 448 -29.95 8.03 4.27
C LYS A 448 -30.19 8.18 2.77
N GLY A 449 -29.80 7.19 1.96
CA GLY A 449 -30.01 7.22 0.50
C GLY A 449 -31.51 7.25 0.11
N VAL A 450 -32.38 6.64 0.91
CA VAL A 450 -33.84 6.70 0.72
C VAL A 450 -34.42 8.07 1.07
N GLN A 451 -33.86 8.78 2.07
CA GLN A 451 -34.28 10.13 2.44
C GLN A 451 -33.87 11.18 1.39
N GLU A 452 -32.66 11.09 0.82
CA GLU A 452 -32.21 11.99 -0.25
C GLU A 452 -33.04 11.84 -1.53
N LYS A 453 -33.51 10.62 -1.83
CA LYS A 453 -34.40 10.35 -2.97
C LYS A 453 -35.77 11.02 -2.78
N LYS A 454 -36.33 10.98 -1.55
CA LYS A 454 -37.58 11.69 -1.22
C LYS A 454 -37.45 13.20 -1.32
N SER A 455 -36.32 13.78 -0.91
CA SER A 455 -36.08 15.23 -1.02
C SER A 455 -35.89 15.69 -2.48
N ASN A 456 -35.25 14.88 -3.32
CA ASN A 456 -35.10 15.19 -4.74
C ASN A 456 -36.39 14.99 -5.55
N ASP A 457 -37.22 13.99 -5.21
CA ASP A 457 -38.54 13.79 -5.83
C ASP A 457 -39.57 14.84 -5.37
N LEU A 458 -39.31 15.56 -4.28
CA LEU A 458 -40.11 16.71 -3.82
C LEU A 458 -39.66 18.05 -4.44
N MET A 459 -38.53 18.07 -5.18
CA MET A 459 -37.98 19.25 -5.85
C MET A 459 -38.23 19.28 -7.37
N PHE A 460 -38.98 18.32 -7.92
CA PHE A 460 -39.42 18.29 -9.33
C PHE A 460 -40.92 18.43 -9.50
#